data_AF-A0A2V8HYT8-F1
#
_entry.id   AF-A0A2V8HYT8-F1
#
_cell.length_a   1.000
_cell.length_b   1.000
_cell.length_c   1.000
_cell.angle_alpha   90.00
_cell.angle_beta   90.00
_cell.angle_gamma   90.00
#
_symmetry.space_group_name_H-M   'P 1'
#
loop_
_entity.id
_entity.type
_entity.pdbx_description
1 polymer ?
#
loop_
_entity_poly.entity_id
_entity_poly.type
_entity_poly.pdbx_seq_one_letter_code
_entity_poly.pdbx_strand_id
1 'polypeptide(L)'
;MRFQARTWMLLAIVLVSARTASSQDFRLPDGRGKDLVERHCMRCHDAQKLAGPDGGHWPAFGPGKSPEEWQRVMTFMGTYGLTLTKEEVPIVTAYLTKALAGPARPTGVRMAGPIEATIREWKVTPGTRPHDPAVAPDGAVWYTGQASSRLGRLDPSTGEVRNYPLRPDNTKLPYGVGPHGLVADKDGYIWYTGQQDGHLGKLDPKTGVVTKYKIPNPSAGGPHTPIFDQKGTLWFTMQQGNMVGRLT
;
A
#
# COMPACT_ATOMS: atom_id res chain seq x y z
N MET A 1 64.57 -5.06 54.81
CA MET A 1 63.28 -4.41 55.13
C MET A 1 62.96 -3.41 54.01
N ARG A 2 61.88 -3.66 53.26
CA ARG A 2 61.05 -2.73 52.44
C ARG A 2 60.50 -3.46 51.21
N PHE A 3 59.30 -4.01 51.39
CA PHE A 3 58.42 -4.47 50.32
C PHE A 3 57.95 -3.26 49.51
N GLN A 4 58.08 -3.30 48.17
CA GLN A 4 57.37 -2.37 47.29
C GLN A 4 56.03 -3.00 46.90
N ALA A 5 54.96 -2.49 47.50
CA ALA A 5 53.60 -2.80 47.10
C ALA A 5 53.32 -2.15 45.73
N ARG A 6 52.97 -2.98 44.74
CA ARG A 6 52.41 -2.49 43.47
C ARG A 6 50.92 -2.25 43.68
N THR A 7 50.56 -0.98 43.75
CA THR A 7 49.16 -0.51 43.78
C THR A 7 48.52 -0.78 42.43
N TRP A 8 47.49 -1.63 42.40
CA TRP A 8 46.64 -1.82 41.23
C TRP A 8 45.61 -0.68 41.19
N MET A 9 45.72 0.24 40.22
CA MET A 9 44.64 1.19 39.91
C MET A 9 43.51 0.41 39.23
N LEU A 10 42.41 0.20 39.96
CA LEU A 10 41.12 -0.18 39.39
C LEU A 10 40.60 1.02 38.58
N LEU A 11 40.61 0.92 37.25
CA LEU A 11 39.85 1.83 36.40
C LEU A 11 38.35 1.58 36.67
N ALA A 12 37.70 2.51 37.37
CA ALA A 12 36.25 2.58 37.42
C ALA A 12 35.74 2.97 36.03
N ILE A 13 35.26 2.00 35.26
CA ILE A 13 34.52 2.25 34.03
C ILE A 13 33.17 2.85 34.45
N VAL A 14 33.04 4.16 34.36
CA VAL A 14 31.74 4.84 34.40
C VAL A 14 31.05 4.49 33.09
N LEU A 15 30.19 3.46 33.13
CA LEU A 15 29.18 3.23 32.11
C LEU A 15 28.23 4.43 32.13
N VAL A 16 28.53 5.45 31.32
CA VAL A 16 27.53 6.42 30.90
C VAL A 16 26.54 5.62 30.06
N SER A 17 25.47 5.17 30.71
CA SER A 17 24.28 4.73 29.98
C SER A 17 23.85 5.91 29.13
N ALA A 18 24.16 5.88 27.83
CA ALA A 18 23.50 6.72 26.88
C ALA A 18 22.02 6.38 26.98
N ARG A 19 21.28 7.18 27.76
CA ARG A 19 19.83 7.25 27.62
C ARG A 19 19.64 7.58 26.14
N THR A 20 19.14 6.61 25.38
CA THR A 20 18.53 6.89 24.10
C THR A 20 17.60 8.07 24.35
N ALA A 21 17.78 9.16 23.61
CA ALA A 21 16.84 10.25 23.66
C ALA A 21 15.46 9.64 23.40
N SER A 22 14.64 9.58 24.45
CA SER A 22 13.21 9.34 24.33
C SER A 22 12.74 10.30 23.24
N SER A 23 12.00 9.77 22.26
CA SER A 23 11.31 10.56 21.26
C SER A 23 10.61 11.70 21.99
N GLN A 24 11.12 12.93 21.85
CA GLN A 24 10.43 14.08 22.37
C GLN A 24 9.04 14.08 21.71
N ASP A 25 7.98 14.17 22.52
CA ASP A 25 6.61 14.30 22.04
C ASP A 25 6.54 15.50 21.09
N PHE A 26 6.62 15.25 19.79
CA PHE A 26 6.66 16.32 18.80
C PHE A 26 5.37 17.12 18.87
N ARG A 27 5.49 18.45 19.00
CA ARG A 27 4.37 19.38 19.02
C ARG A 27 4.46 20.33 17.84
N LEU A 28 3.31 20.65 17.28
CA LEU A 28 3.23 21.62 16.20
C LEU A 28 3.66 23.02 16.70
N PRO A 29 4.64 23.67 16.02
CA PRO A 29 5.08 25.02 16.35
C PRO A 29 3.95 26.05 16.26
N ASP A 30 4.00 27.11 17.04
CA ASP A 30 2.97 28.16 16.96
C ASP A 30 2.94 28.86 15.60
N GLY A 31 1.74 29.15 15.11
CA GLY A 31 1.56 29.86 13.84
C GLY A 31 0.11 29.91 13.37
N ARG A 32 -0.16 30.82 12.43
CA ARG A 32 -1.47 30.93 11.77
C ARG A 32 -1.79 29.62 11.06
N GLY A 33 -2.89 28.98 11.44
CA GLY A 33 -3.33 27.68 10.90
C GLY A 33 -3.07 26.49 11.83
N LYS A 34 -2.36 26.67 12.94
CA LYS A 34 -2.18 25.64 13.97
C LYS A 34 -3.52 25.13 14.50
N ASP A 35 -4.40 26.04 14.87
CA ASP A 35 -5.73 25.72 15.42
C ASP A 35 -6.58 24.92 14.44
N LEU A 36 -6.46 25.20 13.14
CA LEU A 36 -7.14 24.45 12.08
C LEU A 36 -6.58 23.03 11.96
N VAL A 37 -5.25 22.86 11.97
CA VAL A 37 -4.64 21.52 11.95
C VAL A 37 -5.04 20.70 13.18
N GLU A 38 -4.99 21.31 14.37
CA GLU A 38 -5.36 20.64 15.61
C GLU A 38 -6.83 20.23 15.61
N ARG A 39 -7.75 21.09 15.17
CA ARG A 39 -9.18 20.77 15.09
C ARG A 39 -9.53 19.72 14.05
N HIS A 40 -8.97 19.82 12.84
CA HIS A 40 -9.42 19.02 11.70
C HIS A 40 -8.59 17.75 11.49
N CYS A 41 -7.27 17.82 11.67
CA CYS A 41 -6.37 16.71 11.38
C CYS A 41 -6.11 15.87 12.63
N MET A 42 -5.96 16.51 13.79
CA MET A 42 -5.54 15.81 15.00
C MET A 42 -6.65 15.05 15.73
N ARG A 43 -7.88 15.08 15.21
CA ARG A 43 -8.99 14.26 15.68
C ARG A 43 -8.75 12.76 15.49
N CYS A 44 -7.99 12.37 14.46
CA CYS A 44 -7.74 10.97 14.12
C CYS A 44 -6.34 10.50 14.48
N HIS A 45 -5.35 11.40 14.46
CA HIS A 45 -3.95 11.07 14.72
C HIS A 45 -3.20 12.26 15.33
N ASP A 46 -2.23 12.00 16.20
CA ASP A 46 -1.45 13.05 16.86
C ASP A 46 -0.45 13.78 15.93
N ALA A 47 0.21 14.82 16.47
CA ALA A 47 1.21 15.61 15.77
C ALA A 47 2.44 14.78 15.36
N GLN A 48 2.79 13.75 16.14
CA GLN A 48 3.90 12.87 15.83
C GLN A 48 3.59 11.94 14.66
N LYS A 49 2.33 11.55 14.42
CA LYS A 49 1.93 10.83 13.21
C LYS A 49 1.88 11.73 11.97
N LEU A 50 1.51 12.99 12.15
CA LEU A 50 1.57 14.01 11.08
C LEU A 50 3.02 14.32 10.65
N ALA A 51 3.91 14.42 11.63
CA ALA A 51 5.34 14.59 11.41
C ALA A 51 6.05 13.27 11.08
N GLY A 52 5.45 12.14 11.49
CA GLY A 52 5.91 10.76 11.38
C GLY A 52 7.04 10.34 12.32
N PRO A 53 7.35 9.02 12.41
CA PRO A 53 8.53 8.54 13.16
C PRO A 53 9.84 9.05 12.55
N ASP A 54 9.79 9.35 11.24
CA ASP A 54 10.76 10.10 10.41
C ASP A 54 10.03 10.91 9.31
N GLY A 55 8.71 11.09 9.41
CA GLY A 55 7.87 11.50 8.26
C GLY A 55 6.58 10.73 8.06
N GLY A 56 6.50 9.45 8.44
CA GLY A 56 5.23 8.71 8.51
C GLY A 56 5.44 7.33 7.92
N HIS A 57 4.72 6.32 8.41
CA HIS A 57 4.73 4.98 7.84
C HIS A 57 4.22 4.94 6.38
N TRP A 58 3.74 6.07 5.86
CA TRP A 58 3.27 6.24 4.50
C TRP A 58 4.06 7.37 3.82
N PRO A 59 4.63 7.14 2.62
CA PRO A 59 5.36 8.17 1.88
C PRO A 59 4.56 9.44 1.61
N ALA A 60 3.23 9.42 1.79
CA ALA A 60 2.40 10.60 1.61
C ALA A 60 2.44 11.61 2.77
N PHE A 61 2.98 11.29 3.95
CA PHE A 61 3.04 12.22 5.09
C PHE A 61 4.48 12.64 5.40
N GLY A 62 4.68 13.69 6.20
CA GLY A 62 6.00 14.11 6.69
C GLY A 62 6.57 15.37 6.07
N PRO A 63 7.82 15.74 6.43
CA PRO A 63 8.37 17.04 6.11
C PRO A 63 8.72 17.22 4.62
N GLY A 64 9.02 18.47 4.25
CA GLY A 64 9.57 18.83 2.94
C GLY A 64 8.56 18.86 1.79
N LYS A 65 7.27 19.07 2.12
CA LYS A 65 6.16 19.14 1.15
C LYS A 65 5.81 20.56 0.76
N SER A 66 5.45 20.77 -0.51
CA SER A 66 4.83 22.00 -0.99
C SER A 66 3.36 22.13 -0.55
N PRO A 67 2.75 23.33 -0.64
CA PRO A 67 1.33 23.52 -0.38
C PRO A 67 0.44 22.59 -1.23
N GLU A 68 0.77 22.37 -2.50
CA GLU A 68 0.03 21.49 -3.41
C GLU A 68 0.14 20.03 -2.98
N GLU A 69 1.29 19.60 -2.49
CA GLU A 69 1.47 18.25 -1.94
C GLU A 69 0.66 18.06 -0.67
N TRP A 70 0.60 19.06 0.22
CA TRP A 70 -0.28 19.03 1.39
C TRP A 70 -1.76 19.03 1.00
N GLN A 71 -2.15 19.73 -0.06
CA GLN A 71 -3.52 19.70 -0.56
C GLN A 71 -3.89 18.29 -1.06
N ARG A 72 -2.99 17.57 -1.74
CA ARG A 72 -3.23 16.16 -2.15
C ARG A 72 -3.43 15.25 -0.94
N VAL A 73 -2.66 15.46 0.13
CA VAL A 73 -2.85 14.74 1.40
C VAL A 73 -4.25 15.01 1.96
N MET A 74 -4.70 16.27 1.97
CA MET A 74 -6.05 16.63 2.44
C MET A 74 -7.14 16.04 1.55
N THR A 75 -6.95 16.01 0.23
CA THR A 75 -7.89 15.35 -0.69
C THR A 75 -8.02 13.87 -0.36
N PHE A 76 -6.90 13.17 -0.13
CA PHE A 76 -6.91 11.78 0.29
C PHE A 76 -7.58 11.60 1.67
N MET A 77 -7.27 12.46 2.65
CA MET A 77 -7.95 12.43 3.96
C MET A 77 -9.44 12.74 3.87
N GLY A 78 -9.88 13.46 2.84
CA GLY A 78 -11.30 13.70 2.55
C GLY A 78 -12.09 12.40 2.36
N THR A 79 -11.46 11.33 1.84
CA THR A 79 -12.11 10.02 1.72
C THR A 79 -12.34 9.33 3.08
N TYR A 80 -11.68 9.82 4.12
CA TYR A 80 -11.81 9.38 5.51
C TYR A 80 -12.56 10.40 6.39
N GLY A 81 -13.20 11.41 5.79
CA GLY A 81 -14.07 12.35 6.49
C GLY A 81 -13.41 13.68 6.90
N LEU A 82 -12.21 14.00 6.43
CA LEU A 82 -11.65 15.35 6.59
C LEU A 82 -12.49 16.36 5.80
N THR A 83 -12.93 17.42 6.46
CA THR A 83 -13.63 18.56 5.83
C THR A 83 -12.90 19.85 6.18
N LEU A 84 -12.53 20.62 5.16
CA LEU A 84 -11.98 21.97 5.25
C LEU A 84 -12.73 22.85 4.25
N THR A 85 -12.99 24.11 4.59
CA THR A 85 -13.54 25.07 3.63
C THR A 85 -12.50 25.47 2.60
N LYS A 86 -12.94 26.08 1.49
CA LYS A 86 -12.03 26.57 0.44
C LYS A 86 -11.07 27.64 0.98
N GLU A 87 -11.50 28.38 1.99
CA GLU A 87 -10.73 29.44 2.66
C GLU A 87 -9.74 28.86 3.69
N GLU A 88 -10.04 27.71 4.29
CA GLU A 88 -9.17 27.05 5.27
C GLU A 88 -8.00 26.31 4.60
N VAL A 89 -8.22 25.67 3.44
CA VAL A 89 -7.20 24.93 2.69
C VAL A 89 -5.87 25.70 2.50
N PRO A 90 -5.84 26.95 1.98
CA PRO A 90 -4.59 27.68 1.82
C PRO A 90 -3.91 28.01 3.16
N ILE A 91 -4.68 28.20 4.24
CA ILE A 91 -4.12 28.48 5.56
C ILE A 91 -3.44 27.23 6.13
N VAL A 92 -4.11 26.08 6.06
CA VAL A 92 -3.63 24.81 6.58
C VAL A 92 -2.40 24.33 5.79
N THR A 93 -2.44 24.41 4.45
CA THR A 93 -1.31 23.99 3.59
C THR A 93 -0.08 24.86 3.79
N ALA A 94 -0.23 26.19 3.89
CA ALA A 94 0.87 27.10 4.19
C ALA A 94 1.47 26.84 5.58
N TYR A 95 0.62 26.62 6.58
CA TYR A 95 1.05 26.29 7.93
C TYR A 95 1.83 24.97 7.98
N LEU A 96 1.29 23.88 7.42
CA LEU A 96 1.94 22.57 7.44
C LEU A 96 3.26 22.57 6.65
N THR A 97 3.33 23.30 5.53
CA THR A 97 4.57 23.50 4.76
C THR A 97 5.67 24.11 5.62
N LYS A 98 5.32 25.13 6.44
CA LYS A 98 6.26 25.81 7.32
C LYS A 98 6.59 24.99 8.58
N ALA A 99 5.57 24.45 9.24
CA ALA A 99 5.69 23.71 10.49
C ALA A 99 6.43 22.37 10.31
N LEU A 100 6.32 21.76 9.13
CA LEU A 100 6.99 20.52 8.74
C LEU A 100 7.97 20.78 7.60
N ALA A 101 8.75 21.85 7.72
CA ALA A 101 9.83 22.12 6.78
C ALA A 101 10.91 21.02 6.89
N GLY A 102 11.51 20.69 5.75
CA GLY A 102 12.57 19.70 5.65
C GLY A 102 13.15 19.72 4.24
N PRO A 103 14.17 18.90 3.95
CA PRO A 103 14.70 18.81 2.60
C PRO A 103 13.56 18.50 1.63
N ALA A 104 13.53 19.26 0.53
CA ALA A 104 12.55 19.03 -0.52
C ALA A 104 12.66 17.57 -0.98
N ARG A 105 11.52 16.92 -1.15
CA ARG A 105 11.50 15.54 -1.62
C ARG A 105 12.03 15.50 -3.06
N PRO A 106 12.82 14.49 -3.44
CA PRO A 106 13.22 14.31 -4.82
C PRO A 106 11.97 14.30 -5.69
N THR A 107 11.82 15.33 -6.52
CA THR A 107 10.72 15.39 -7.46
C THR A 107 11.11 14.51 -8.64
N GLY A 108 10.23 13.58 -9.04
CA GLY A 108 10.45 12.83 -10.26
C GLY A 108 10.63 13.82 -11.42
N VAL A 109 11.81 13.82 -12.04
CA VAL A 109 12.05 14.64 -13.24
C VAL A 109 11.19 14.05 -14.35
N ARG A 110 10.22 14.81 -14.84
CA ARG A 110 9.52 14.44 -16.07
C ARG A 110 10.54 14.47 -17.20
N MET A 111 10.86 13.29 -17.75
CA MET A 111 11.64 13.21 -18.97
C MET A 111 10.86 13.92 -20.08
N ALA A 112 11.41 15.00 -20.61
CA ALA A 112 10.84 15.68 -21.77
C ALA A 112 11.04 14.82 -23.02
N GLY A 113 9.98 14.63 -23.79
CA GLY A 113 9.98 13.89 -25.05
C GLY A 113 8.54 13.75 -25.57
N PRO A 114 8.33 13.44 -26.86
CA PRO A 114 7.01 13.13 -27.36
C PRO A 114 6.54 11.84 -26.69
N ILE A 115 5.65 11.97 -25.70
CA ILE A 115 4.96 10.82 -25.11
C ILE A 115 3.73 10.58 -25.97
N GLU A 116 3.94 10.16 -27.21
CA GLU A 116 2.83 9.71 -28.06
C GLU A 116 2.41 8.32 -27.59
N ALA A 117 1.47 8.30 -26.65
CA ALA A 117 0.80 7.09 -26.21
C ALA A 117 -0.66 7.12 -26.68
N THR A 118 -1.11 6.03 -27.28
CA THR A 118 -2.55 5.82 -27.52
C THR A 118 -3.10 4.98 -26.36
N ILE A 119 -4.03 5.57 -25.60
CA ILE A 119 -4.76 4.85 -24.55
C ILE A 119 -6.08 4.37 -25.15
N ARG A 120 -6.37 3.08 -25.02
CA ARG A 120 -7.69 2.50 -25.30
C ARG A 120 -8.24 1.92 -24.01
N GLU A 121 -9.54 2.07 -23.83
CA GLU A 121 -10.25 1.63 -22.64
C GLU A 121 -11.42 0.75 -23.05
N TRP A 122 -11.64 -0.31 -22.28
CA TRP A 122 -12.76 -1.23 -22.48
C TRP A 122 -13.69 -1.16 -21.29
N LYS A 123 -14.99 -1.04 -21.57
CA LYS A 123 -16.01 -1.14 -20.53
C LYS A 123 -16.12 -2.60 -20.09
N VAL A 124 -15.78 -2.88 -18.84
CA VAL A 124 -15.98 -4.19 -18.23
C VAL A 124 -17.30 -4.23 -17.45
N THR A 125 -17.66 -5.40 -16.93
CA THR A 125 -18.91 -5.58 -16.19
C THR A 125 -19.03 -4.57 -15.03
N PRO A 126 -20.12 -3.77 -14.98
CA PRO A 126 -20.31 -2.75 -13.93
C PRO A 126 -20.28 -3.32 -12.51
N GLY A 127 -19.84 -2.49 -11.56
CA GLY A 127 -19.79 -2.85 -10.13
C GLY A 127 -18.73 -3.89 -9.76
N THR A 128 -17.89 -4.32 -10.70
CA THR A 128 -16.83 -5.32 -10.42
C THR A 128 -15.63 -4.75 -9.67
N ARG A 129 -15.38 -3.43 -9.82
CA ARG A 129 -14.17 -2.75 -9.36
C ARG A 129 -12.92 -3.47 -9.89
N PRO A 130 -12.65 -3.38 -11.22
CA PRO A 130 -11.47 -4.01 -11.81
C PRO A 130 -10.21 -3.50 -11.10
N HIS A 131 -9.29 -4.41 -10.76
CA HIS A 131 -8.07 -4.09 -10.02
C HIS A 131 -6.81 -4.38 -10.84
N ASP A 132 -6.24 -5.58 -10.73
CA ASP A 132 -5.03 -5.94 -11.48
C ASP A 132 -5.40 -6.59 -12.81
N PRO A 133 -4.65 -6.34 -13.90
CA PRO A 133 -4.75 -7.07 -15.15
C PRO A 133 -3.65 -8.14 -15.32
N ALA A 134 -3.89 -9.15 -16.15
CA ALA A 134 -2.87 -10.07 -16.66
C ALA A 134 -3.18 -10.49 -18.10
N VAL A 135 -2.16 -10.65 -18.94
CA VAL A 135 -2.32 -11.17 -20.30
C VAL A 135 -2.10 -12.67 -20.28
N ALA A 136 -3.07 -13.43 -20.78
CA ALA A 136 -2.95 -14.88 -20.94
C ALA A 136 -2.27 -15.25 -22.28
N PRO A 137 -1.72 -16.48 -22.43
CA PRO A 137 -1.07 -16.92 -23.66
C PRO A 137 -1.95 -16.87 -24.92
N ASP A 138 -3.27 -16.91 -24.76
CA ASP A 138 -4.25 -16.79 -25.85
C ASP A 138 -4.53 -15.34 -26.26
N GLY A 139 -3.83 -14.36 -25.68
CA GLY A 139 -3.99 -12.93 -25.95
C GLY A 139 -5.16 -12.27 -25.20
N ALA A 140 -5.96 -13.03 -24.44
CA ALA A 140 -7.02 -12.44 -23.63
C ALA A 140 -6.44 -11.69 -22.42
N VAL A 141 -7.06 -10.58 -22.09
CA VAL A 141 -6.73 -9.79 -20.89
C VAL A 141 -7.64 -10.22 -19.77
N TRP A 142 -7.06 -10.74 -18.70
CA TRP A 142 -7.76 -11.05 -17.47
C TRP A 142 -7.68 -9.90 -16.50
N TYR A 143 -8.70 -9.76 -15.66
CA TYR A 143 -8.69 -8.82 -14.55
C TYR A 143 -9.39 -9.38 -13.31
N THR A 144 -8.98 -8.89 -12.13
CA THR A 144 -9.70 -9.17 -10.88
C THR A 144 -10.87 -8.22 -10.69
N GLY A 145 -12.07 -8.77 -10.54
CA GLY A 145 -13.26 -8.03 -10.09
C GLY A 145 -13.32 -8.03 -8.57
N GLN A 146 -12.53 -7.16 -7.94
CA GLN A 146 -12.24 -7.23 -6.51
C GLN A 146 -13.50 -7.08 -5.65
N ALA A 147 -14.39 -6.16 -5.99
CA ALA A 147 -15.63 -5.97 -5.23
C ALA A 147 -16.57 -7.17 -5.35
N SER A 148 -16.62 -7.80 -6.53
CA SER A 148 -17.66 -8.77 -6.88
C SER A 148 -17.22 -10.23 -6.90
N SER A 149 -16.02 -10.53 -6.37
CA SER A 149 -15.49 -11.88 -6.19
C SER A 149 -15.51 -12.73 -7.46
N ARG A 150 -15.00 -12.15 -8.56
CA ARG A 150 -14.91 -12.81 -9.86
C ARG A 150 -13.61 -12.46 -10.57
N LEU A 151 -13.23 -13.27 -11.54
CA LEU A 151 -12.26 -12.90 -12.57
C LEU A 151 -13.01 -12.58 -13.85
N GLY A 152 -12.60 -11.53 -14.56
CA GLY A 152 -13.10 -11.24 -15.90
C GLY A 152 -12.04 -11.56 -16.94
N ARG A 153 -12.45 -12.16 -18.05
CA ARG A 153 -11.65 -12.39 -19.26
C ARG A 153 -12.19 -11.49 -20.36
N LEU A 154 -11.39 -10.52 -20.78
CA LEU A 154 -11.65 -9.56 -21.85
C LEU A 154 -10.94 -10.01 -23.13
N ASP A 155 -11.68 -10.05 -24.23
CA ASP A 155 -11.10 -10.03 -25.56
C ASP A 155 -10.87 -8.57 -25.97
N PRO A 156 -9.61 -8.10 -26.10
CA PRO A 156 -9.33 -6.71 -26.42
C PRO A 156 -9.72 -6.32 -27.85
N SER A 157 -9.88 -7.28 -28.77
CA SER A 157 -10.25 -7.02 -30.17
C SER A 157 -11.74 -6.76 -30.35
N THR A 158 -12.58 -7.46 -29.59
CA THR A 158 -14.05 -7.35 -29.66
C THR A 158 -14.64 -6.54 -28.51
N GLY A 159 -13.91 -6.43 -27.39
CA GLY A 159 -14.41 -5.87 -26.14
C GLY A 159 -15.32 -6.81 -25.35
N GLU A 160 -15.47 -8.07 -25.77
CA GLU A 160 -16.31 -9.05 -25.08
C GLU A 160 -15.71 -9.43 -23.72
N VAL A 161 -16.56 -9.52 -22.69
CA VAL A 161 -16.14 -9.91 -21.34
C VAL A 161 -16.90 -11.15 -20.87
N ARG A 162 -16.15 -12.20 -20.53
CA ARG A 162 -16.65 -13.38 -19.82
C ARG A 162 -16.24 -13.33 -18.35
N ASN A 163 -17.20 -13.53 -17.45
CA ASN A 163 -16.95 -13.54 -16.01
C ASN A 163 -16.89 -14.95 -15.44
N TYR A 164 -15.98 -15.16 -14.49
CA TYR A 164 -15.78 -16.40 -13.75
C TYR A 164 -16.02 -16.15 -12.25
N PRO A 165 -17.17 -16.59 -11.69
CA PRO A 165 -17.45 -16.42 -10.28
C PRO A 165 -16.49 -17.27 -9.43
N LEU A 166 -15.94 -16.71 -8.35
CA LEU A 166 -14.99 -17.40 -7.47
C LEU A 166 -15.65 -18.05 -6.23
N ARG A 167 -16.97 -17.90 -6.12
CA ARG A 167 -17.83 -18.56 -5.14
C ARG A 167 -19.26 -18.70 -5.72
N PRO A 168 -20.06 -19.63 -5.19
CA PRO A 168 -21.45 -19.81 -5.61
C PRO A 168 -22.33 -18.58 -5.32
N ASP A 169 -22.12 -17.88 -4.20
CA ASP A 169 -22.93 -16.74 -3.75
C ASP A 169 -22.18 -15.39 -3.83
N ASN A 170 -22.27 -14.73 -4.98
CA ASN A 170 -21.68 -13.39 -5.15
C ASN A 170 -22.61 -12.25 -4.68
N THR A 171 -23.71 -12.56 -4.00
CA THR A 171 -24.77 -11.61 -3.63
C THR A 171 -24.50 -10.87 -2.32
N LYS A 172 -23.62 -11.39 -1.45
CA LYS A 172 -23.17 -10.73 -0.22
C LYS A 172 -21.88 -9.95 -0.45
N LEU A 173 -22.02 -8.80 -1.11
CA LEU A 173 -20.99 -7.75 -1.14
C LEU A 173 -20.96 -7.03 0.23
N PRO A 174 -19.82 -6.54 0.74
CA PRO A 174 -18.49 -6.48 0.12
C PRO A 174 -17.52 -7.60 0.58
N TYR A 175 -17.97 -8.56 1.40
CA TYR A 175 -17.09 -9.53 2.06
C TYR A 175 -17.08 -10.86 1.30
N GLY A 176 -15.95 -11.19 0.68
CA GLY A 176 -15.76 -12.48 0.04
C GLY A 176 -14.34 -12.79 -0.31
N VAL A 177 -14.12 -13.25 -1.54
CA VAL A 177 -12.77 -13.58 -2.01
C VAL A 177 -11.89 -12.34 -2.08
N GLY A 178 -12.47 -11.21 -2.51
CA GLY A 178 -11.73 -9.96 -2.73
C GLY A 178 -10.49 -10.19 -3.60
N PRO A 179 -10.63 -10.77 -4.80
CA PRO A 179 -9.47 -11.13 -5.61
C PRO A 179 -8.67 -9.86 -5.92
N HIS A 180 -7.35 -9.89 -5.68
CA HIS A 180 -6.50 -8.72 -5.84
C HIS A 180 -5.56 -8.85 -7.03
N GLY A 181 -4.45 -9.56 -6.89
CA GLY A 181 -3.53 -9.83 -7.98
C GLY A 181 -3.88 -11.11 -8.72
N LEU A 182 -3.43 -11.20 -9.96
CA LEU A 182 -3.54 -12.38 -10.80
C LEU A 182 -2.37 -12.51 -11.78
N VAL A 183 -2.11 -13.73 -12.24
CA VAL A 183 -1.12 -14.05 -13.27
C VAL A 183 -1.56 -15.30 -14.03
N ALA A 184 -1.33 -15.33 -15.34
CA ALA A 184 -1.55 -16.52 -16.15
C ALA A 184 -0.32 -17.43 -16.09
N ASP A 185 -0.52 -18.74 -15.96
CA ASP A 185 0.56 -19.71 -16.19
C ASP A 185 0.71 -20.06 -17.67
N LYS A 186 1.81 -20.75 -18.00
CA LYS A 186 2.13 -21.17 -19.38
C LYS A 186 1.07 -22.07 -20.02
N ASP A 187 0.26 -22.74 -19.21
CA ASP A 187 -0.79 -23.67 -19.66
C ASP A 187 -2.15 -22.96 -19.77
N GLY A 188 -2.19 -21.65 -19.47
CA GLY A 188 -3.37 -20.80 -19.57
C GLY A 188 -4.27 -20.81 -18.34
N TYR A 189 -3.89 -21.46 -17.23
CA TYR A 189 -4.62 -21.32 -15.98
C TYR A 189 -4.36 -19.94 -15.37
N ILE A 190 -5.35 -19.44 -14.64
CA ILE A 190 -5.27 -18.12 -14.02
C ILE A 190 -5.09 -18.30 -12.52
N TRP A 191 -3.91 -17.91 -12.04
CA TRP A 191 -3.61 -17.84 -10.63
C TRP A 191 -4.01 -16.48 -10.09
N TYR A 192 -4.61 -16.43 -8.90
CA TYR A 192 -5.03 -15.19 -8.26
C TYR A 192 -4.89 -15.26 -6.75
N THR A 193 -4.89 -14.09 -6.10
CA THR A 193 -4.89 -13.99 -4.64
C THR A 193 -6.26 -13.60 -4.11
N GLY A 194 -6.85 -14.45 -3.27
CA GLY A 194 -7.99 -14.11 -2.43
C GLY A 194 -7.53 -13.30 -1.23
N GLN A 195 -7.42 -11.98 -1.40
CA GLN A 195 -6.85 -11.09 -0.38
C GLN A 195 -7.72 -11.06 0.89
N GLN A 196 -9.04 -11.15 0.74
CA GLN A 196 -9.98 -11.05 1.86
C GLN A 196 -10.20 -12.39 2.58
N ASP A 197 -10.24 -13.52 1.85
CA ASP A 197 -10.43 -14.86 2.42
C ASP A 197 -9.14 -15.66 2.62
N GLY A 198 -7.98 -15.09 2.28
CA GLY A 198 -6.67 -15.59 2.69
C GLY A 198 -6.24 -16.87 1.97
N HIS A 199 -6.35 -16.91 0.64
CA HIS A 199 -5.88 -18.05 -0.17
C HIS A 199 -5.27 -17.63 -1.51
N LEU A 200 -4.55 -18.56 -2.14
CA LEU A 200 -4.27 -18.52 -3.57
C LEU A 200 -5.30 -19.38 -4.31
N GLY A 201 -5.83 -18.90 -5.42
CA GLY A 201 -6.69 -19.69 -6.28
C GLY A 201 -6.08 -19.95 -7.64
N LYS A 202 -6.33 -21.14 -8.19
CA LYS A 202 -6.02 -21.51 -9.58
C LYS A 202 -7.33 -21.78 -10.31
N LEU A 203 -7.68 -20.93 -11.27
CA LEU A 203 -8.85 -21.06 -12.13
C LEU A 203 -8.46 -21.76 -13.43
N ASP A 204 -9.24 -22.77 -13.83
CA ASP A 204 -9.24 -23.32 -15.18
C ASP A 204 -10.25 -22.56 -16.06
N PRO A 205 -9.82 -21.80 -17.07
CA PRO A 205 -10.75 -21.06 -17.94
C PRO A 205 -11.67 -21.95 -18.78
N LYS A 206 -11.28 -23.20 -19.05
CA LYS A 206 -12.07 -24.11 -19.89
C LYS A 206 -13.29 -24.62 -19.14
N THR A 207 -13.09 -24.99 -17.87
CA THR A 207 -14.12 -25.60 -17.03
C THR A 207 -14.76 -24.62 -16.04
N GLY A 208 -14.09 -23.52 -15.73
CA GLY A 208 -14.47 -22.59 -14.67
C GLY A 208 -14.16 -23.10 -13.25
N VAL A 209 -13.52 -24.26 -13.11
CA VAL A 209 -13.20 -24.86 -11.81
C VAL A 209 -12.08 -24.07 -11.14
N VAL A 210 -12.21 -23.86 -9.83
CA VAL A 210 -11.22 -23.18 -8.99
C VAL A 210 -10.66 -24.16 -7.95
N THR A 211 -9.35 -24.33 -7.94
CA THR A 211 -8.62 -24.95 -6.83
C THR A 211 -8.15 -23.87 -5.87
N LYS A 212 -8.38 -24.04 -4.57
CA LYS A 212 -7.96 -23.09 -3.52
C LYS A 212 -6.82 -23.66 -2.67
N TYR A 213 -5.81 -22.83 -2.41
CA TYR A 213 -4.67 -23.12 -1.54
C TYR A 213 -4.67 -22.12 -0.38
N LYS A 214 -5.07 -22.58 0.81
CA LYS A 214 -5.17 -21.73 2.00
C LYS A 214 -3.79 -21.25 2.43
N ILE A 215 -3.68 -19.97 2.81
CA ILE A 215 -2.46 -19.47 3.45
C ILE A 215 -2.39 -20.09 4.87
N PRO A 216 -1.32 -20.81 5.23
CA PRO A 216 -1.27 -21.53 6.51
C PRO A 216 -1.23 -20.63 7.74
N ASN A 217 -0.58 -19.46 7.63
CA ASN A 217 -0.46 -18.48 8.71
C ASN A 217 -1.56 -17.41 8.58
N PRO A 218 -2.59 -17.40 9.44
CA PRO A 218 -3.67 -16.42 9.37
C PRO A 218 -3.19 -14.99 9.69
N SER A 219 -2.10 -14.85 10.44
CA SER A 219 -1.52 -13.56 10.82
C SER A 219 -0.61 -12.97 9.74
N ALA A 220 -0.37 -13.69 8.64
CA ALA A 220 0.42 -13.17 7.53
C ALA A 220 -0.34 -12.08 6.73
N GLY A 221 -1.62 -11.82 7.01
CA GLY A 221 -2.42 -10.85 6.26
C GLY A 221 -2.94 -11.41 4.93
N GLY A 222 -3.44 -10.52 4.06
CA GLY A 222 -4.01 -10.89 2.77
C GLY A 222 -2.93 -11.13 1.71
N PRO A 223 -2.94 -12.29 0.99
CA PRO A 223 -2.08 -12.48 -0.17
C PRO A 223 -2.45 -11.47 -1.26
N HIS A 224 -1.45 -11.01 -2.01
CA HIS A 224 -1.60 -9.85 -2.87
C HIS A 224 -1.05 -10.03 -4.29
N THR A 225 0.14 -9.53 -4.67
CA THR A 225 0.54 -9.57 -6.08
C THR A 225 1.28 -10.87 -6.38
N PRO A 226 0.73 -11.81 -7.19
CA PRO A 226 1.41 -13.03 -7.54
C PRO A 226 2.28 -12.86 -8.80
N ILE A 227 3.44 -13.50 -8.85
CA ILE A 227 4.32 -13.57 -10.03
C ILE A 227 4.94 -14.96 -10.14
N PHE A 228 5.17 -15.41 -11.38
CA PHE A 228 6.00 -16.59 -11.63
C PHE A 228 7.46 -16.19 -11.80
N ASP A 229 8.37 -16.95 -11.18
CA ASP A 229 9.79 -16.90 -11.53
C ASP A 229 10.09 -17.77 -12.77
N GLN A 230 11.34 -17.70 -13.25
CA GLN A 230 11.78 -18.46 -14.43
C GLN A 230 11.70 -19.98 -14.27
N LYS A 231 11.63 -20.49 -13.03
CA LYS A 231 11.50 -21.91 -12.72
C LYS A 231 10.02 -22.34 -12.61
N GLY A 232 9.09 -21.41 -12.78
CA GLY A 232 7.65 -21.65 -12.61
C GLY A 232 7.19 -21.64 -11.15
N THR A 233 8.01 -21.14 -10.22
CA THR A 233 7.60 -20.98 -8.82
C THR A 233 6.70 -19.76 -8.70
N LEU A 234 5.54 -19.91 -8.06
CA LEU A 234 4.63 -18.80 -7.80
C LEU A 234 5.02 -18.09 -6.50
N TRP A 235 5.45 -16.84 -6.61
CA TRP A 235 5.76 -15.92 -5.51
C TRP A 235 4.62 -14.91 -5.33
N PHE A 236 4.40 -14.43 -4.11
CA PHE A 236 3.37 -13.43 -3.83
C PHE A 236 3.68 -12.60 -2.60
N THR A 237 3.21 -11.34 -2.58
CA THR A 237 3.32 -10.46 -1.42
C THR A 237 2.18 -10.66 -0.43
N MET A 238 2.42 -10.28 0.83
CA MET A 238 1.43 -10.29 1.91
C MET A 238 1.22 -8.86 2.43
N GLN A 239 0.17 -8.17 1.97
CA GLN A 239 0.06 -6.71 2.06
C GLN A 239 -0.02 -6.15 3.49
N GLN A 240 -0.43 -6.96 4.47
CA GLN A 240 -0.51 -6.55 5.88
C GLN A 240 0.47 -7.29 6.80
N GLY A 241 1.15 -8.32 6.30
CA GLY A 241 2.02 -9.17 7.12
C GLY A 241 3.48 -8.77 7.14
N ASN A 242 3.92 -7.84 6.29
CA ASN A 242 5.34 -7.58 6.01
C ASN A 242 6.08 -8.86 5.59
N MET A 243 5.42 -9.70 4.78
CA MET A 243 5.91 -11.01 4.36
C MET A 243 5.82 -11.18 2.84
N VAL A 244 6.60 -12.13 2.34
CA VAL A 244 6.51 -12.67 0.98
C VAL A 244 6.30 -14.19 1.11
N GLY A 245 5.39 -14.73 0.32
CA GLY A 245 5.12 -16.16 0.23
C GLY A 245 5.57 -16.75 -1.10
N ARG A 246 5.77 -18.07 -1.11
CA ARG A 246 5.87 -18.87 -2.33
C ARG A 246 5.01 -20.12 -2.20
N LEU A 247 4.45 -20.58 -3.31
CA LEU A 247 3.79 -21.87 -3.39
C LEU A 247 4.81 -22.94 -3.77
N THR A 248 4.81 -24.07 -3.06
CA THR A 248 5.69 -25.23 -3.28
C THR A 248 4.88 -26.51 -3.36
#